data_AF-A0A7Y5KR91-F1
#
_entry.id   AF-A0A7Y5KR91-F1
#
_cell.length_a   1.000
_cell.length_b   1.000
_cell.length_c   1.000
_cell.angle_alpha   90.00
_cell.angle_beta   90.00
_cell.angle_gamma   90.00
#
_symmetry.space_group_name_H-M   'P 1'
#
loop_
_entity.id
_entity.type
_entity.pdbx_description
1 polymer ?
#
loop_
_entity_poly.entity_id
_entity_poly.type
_entity_poly.pdbx_seq_one_letter_code
_entity_poly.pdbx_strand_id
1 'polypeptide(L)'
;MLAPSHFHVASRSRRTTLAAVVWFGMATSCGASPLPVCPAGTRAAGGEPPKFWAAWCEKRDGTRHGPIVGFNEDGSKLYQGAYLEGRYDGRFVGFDYDGDEIGSFQIRRGTGPWKLWHASGAVAQTGTYKDGKKEGTWVSFYENGKKSQEGQFESDLEVGLFRWWAPDGQPTSEVTYERGRYHGVQKTFDEKGALLEEAEYVHGKRTRLTRWEAGAVVSNETFPLPEPPSGPAVTRKHPGIEERWQACSAHHDCEVFETACCACGAKDYVSASFVFAADVRHALAKERNCSSPCPAQECVAVRARCDEGRCVTVED
;
A
#
# COMPACT_ATOMS: atom_id res chain seq x y z
N MET A 1 20.30 19.25 -74.66
CA MET A 1 21.24 19.47 -75.78
C MET A 1 22.64 19.59 -75.20
N LEU A 2 23.51 18.67 -75.62
CA LEU A 2 24.99 18.73 -75.76
C LEU A 2 25.88 19.11 -74.54
N ALA A 3 26.73 18.13 -74.18
CA ALA A 3 27.90 18.15 -73.27
C ALA A 3 29.15 18.77 -73.98
N PRO A 4 30.43 18.59 -73.54
CA PRO A 4 31.03 18.13 -72.27
C PRO A 4 32.23 19.02 -71.80
N SER A 5 32.93 18.63 -70.73
CA SER A 5 34.30 19.10 -70.44
C SER A 5 35.14 17.97 -69.83
N HIS A 6 36.36 17.82 -70.36
CA HIS A 6 37.30 16.71 -70.19
C HIS A 6 38.30 16.87 -69.03
N PHE A 7 39.05 15.76 -68.81
CA PHE A 7 40.37 15.58 -68.16
C PHE A 7 40.34 15.44 -66.61
N HIS A 8 41.07 14.52 -65.96
CA HIS A 8 42.31 13.83 -66.29
C HIS A 8 42.36 12.37 -65.79
N VAL A 9 43.10 11.54 -66.53
CA VAL A 9 43.64 10.23 -66.11
C VAL A 9 44.85 10.45 -65.21
N ALA A 10 44.90 9.77 -64.06
CA ALA A 10 46.14 9.48 -63.35
C ALA A 10 46.09 8.05 -62.80
N SER A 11 46.93 7.20 -63.38
CA SER A 11 47.23 5.86 -62.88
C SER A 11 48.18 5.97 -61.68
N ARG A 12 47.99 5.14 -60.65
CA ARG A 12 49.10 4.54 -59.90
C ARG A 12 48.67 3.42 -58.94
N SER A 13 49.33 2.29 -59.16
CA SER A 13 49.96 1.41 -58.17
C SER A 13 49.06 0.78 -57.11
N ARG A 14 48.75 -0.50 -57.34
CA ARG A 14 48.39 -1.47 -56.30
C ARG A 14 49.52 -1.52 -55.26
N ARG A 15 49.21 -1.22 -54.00
CA ARG A 15 49.99 -1.65 -52.84
C ARG A 15 49.07 -2.51 -51.97
N THR A 16 49.41 -3.79 -51.94
CA THR A 16 48.91 -4.78 -51.00
C THR A 16 49.43 -4.40 -49.62
N THR A 17 48.56 -3.97 -48.71
CA THR A 17 48.90 -3.77 -47.30
C THR A 17 48.19 -4.83 -46.48
N LEU A 18 49.00 -5.60 -45.75
CA LEU A 18 48.60 -6.63 -44.80
C LEU A 18 47.72 -6.07 -43.67
N ALA A 19 46.93 -6.98 -43.11
CA ALA A 19 45.95 -6.82 -42.07
C ALA A 19 46.41 -6.00 -40.85
N ALA A 20 45.48 -5.17 -40.38
CA ALA A 20 45.30 -4.88 -38.96
C ALA A 20 43.81 -5.10 -38.67
N VAL A 21 43.45 -6.30 -38.24
CA VAL A 21 42.14 -6.57 -37.65
C VAL A 21 42.17 -5.89 -36.28
N VAL A 22 41.66 -4.65 -36.24
CA VAL A 22 41.37 -3.98 -34.99
C VAL A 22 40.20 -4.72 -34.38
N TRP A 23 40.49 -5.60 -33.41
CA TRP A 23 39.49 -6.09 -32.48
C TRP A 23 38.98 -4.87 -31.70
N PHE A 24 37.89 -4.26 -32.16
CA PHE A 24 37.02 -3.53 -31.25
C PHE A 24 36.48 -4.59 -30.30
N GLY A 25 37.12 -4.71 -29.14
CA GLY A 25 36.56 -5.44 -28.03
C GLY A 25 35.15 -4.91 -27.82
N MET A 26 34.17 -5.79 -28.03
CA MET A 26 32.83 -5.57 -27.51
C MET A 26 33.04 -5.46 -26.00
N ALA A 27 33.10 -4.24 -25.50
CA ALA A 27 32.81 -3.98 -24.11
C ALA A 27 31.39 -4.51 -23.94
N THR A 28 31.27 -5.70 -23.36
CA THR A 28 30.04 -6.14 -22.71
C THR A 28 29.71 -5.01 -21.75
N SER A 29 28.80 -4.12 -22.16
CA SER A 29 28.18 -3.20 -21.23
C SER A 29 27.63 -4.08 -20.14
N CYS A 30 28.23 -4.02 -18.95
CA CYS A 30 27.66 -4.61 -17.77
C CYS A 30 26.26 -4.00 -17.68
N GLY A 31 25.24 -4.77 -18.05
CA GLY A 31 23.86 -4.29 -18.09
C GLY A 31 23.59 -3.69 -16.73
N ALA A 32 23.27 -2.39 -16.68
CA ALA A 32 22.99 -1.72 -15.43
C ALA A 32 21.89 -2.52 -14.73
N SER A 33 22.18 -3.06 -13.54
CA SER A 33 21.18 -3.81 -12.78
C SER A 33 19.92 -2.95 -12.64
N PRO A 34 18.72 -3.50 -12.97
CA PRO A 34 17.45 -2.78 -12.82
C PRO A 34 17.10 -2.43 -11.37
N LEU A 35 17.88 -2.92 -10.41
CA LEU A 35 17.73 -2.66 -8.98
C LEU A 35 18.03 -1.19 -8.63
N PRO A 36 17.29 -0.60 -7.67
CA PRO A 36 17.53 0.75 -7.22
C PRO A 36 18.90 0.89 -6.52
N VAL A 37 19.57 2.01 -6.77
CA VAL A 37 20.74 2.41 -6.00
C VAL A 37 20.29 2.92 -4.64
N CYS A 38 20.65 2.19 -3.58
CA CYS A 38 20.18 2.49 -2.24
C CYS A 38 21.09 3.48 -1.49
N PRO A 39 20.49 4.43 -0.74
CA PRO A 39 21.25 5.38 0.06
C PRO A 39 21.99 4.70 1.22
N ALA A 40 22.98 5.39 1.78
CA ALA A 40 23.75 4.92 2.92
C ALA A 40 22.83 4.53 4.10
N GLY A 41 23.13 3.40 4.75
CA GLY A 41 22.31 2.87 5.84
C GLY A 41 21.09 2.06 5.39
N THR A 42 20.90 1.87 4.09
CA THR A 42 19.85 1.02 3.52
C THR A 42 20.45 -0.03 2.60
N ARG A 43 19.68 -1.08 2.29
CA ARG A 43 20.02 -2.14 1.34
C ARG A 43 18.88 -2.34 0.36
N ALA A 44 19.19 -2.88 -0.81
CA ALA A 44 18.17 -3.33 -1.74
C ALA A 44 17.46 -4.58 -1.19
N ALA A 45 16.14 -4.62 -1.37
CA ALA A 45 15.27 -5.74 -1.07
C ALA A 45 14.23 -5.89 -2.19
N GLY A 46 13.58 -7.05 -2.24
CA GLY A 46 12.77 -7.45 -3.39
C GLY A 46 13.64 -7.89 -4.56
N GLY A 47 13.19 -7.58 -5.78
CA GLY A 47 13.92 -7.94 -7.00
C GLY A 47 13.03 -7.85 -8.24
N GLU A 48 13.43 -8.58 -9.27
CA GLU A 48 12.75 -8.62 -10.56
C GLU A 48 11.83 -9.84 -10.70
N PRO A 49 10.92 -9.81 -11.68
CA PRO A 49 10.12 -10.95 -12.10
C PRO A 49 11.00 -12.15 -12.52
N PRO A 50 10.47 -13.38 -12.44
CA PRO A 50 9.12 -13.74 -11.98
C PRO A 50 9.02 -13.86 -10.45
N LYS A 51 10.14 -13.76 -9.72
CA LYS A 51 10.16 -13.98 -8.27
C LYS A 51 9.62 -12.80 -7.47
N PHE A 52 9.80 -11.59 -7.99
CA PHE A 52 9.39 -10.34 -7.38
C PHE A 52 8.78 -9.41 -8.43
N TRP A 53 8.08 -8.38 -8.01
CA TRP A 53 7.44 -7.41 -8.91
C TRP A 53 7.88 -5.98 -8.62
N ALA A 54 8.77 -5.82 -7.65
CA ALA A 54 9.37 -4.56 -7.26
C ALA A 54 10.67 -4.80 -6.50
N ALA A 55 11.57 -3.84 -6.61
CA ALA A 55 12.77 -3.72 -5.80
C ALA A 55 12.76 -2.37 -5.09
N TRP A 56 13.12 -2.35 -3.80
CA TRP A 56 13.11 -1.14 -2.98
C TRP A 56 14.29 -1.10 -2.04
N CYS A 57 14.55 0.08 -1.48
CA CYS A 57 15.53 0.26 -0.43
C CYS A 57 14.89 0.17 0.97
N GLU A 58 15.51 -0.57 1.86
CA GLU A 58 15.06 -0.74 3.25
C GLU A 58 16.22 -0.63 4.24
N LYS A 59 15.91 -0.19 5.45
CA LYS A 59 16.82 -0.20 6.60
C LYS A 59 16.96 -1.61 7.17
N ARG A 60 17.89 -1.78 8.11
CA ARG A 60 18.14 -3.06 8.80
C ARG A 60 16.92 -3.61 9.55
N ASP A 61 16.04 -2.73 10.01
CA ASP A 61 14.79 -3.06 10.71
C ASP A 61 13.62 -3.37 9.76
N GLY A 62 13.84 -3.36 8.44
CA GLY A 62 12.82 -3.55 7.41
C GLY A 62 12.04 -2.28 7.04
N THR A 63 12.31 -1.14 7.69
CA THR A 63 11.66 0.13 7.34
C THR A 63 12.09 0.56 5.94
N ARG A 64 11.15 0.68 5.01
CA ARG A 64 11.42 1.16 3.65
C ARG A 64 11.91 2.61 3.67
N HIS A 65 13.04 2.88 3.04
CA HIS A 65 13.64 4.21 2.97
C HIS A 65 14.54 4.28 1.74
N GLY A 66 14.29 5.25 0.85
CA GLY A 66 14.99 5.39 -0.42
C GLY A 66 14.15 4.91 -1.62
N PRO A 67 14.78 4.77 -2.80
CA PRO A 67 14.07 4.49 -4.04
C PRO A 67 13.32 3.15 -4.06
N ILE A 68 12.25 3.11 -4.86
CA ILE A 68 11.52 1.89 -5.26
C ILE A 68 11.34 1.90 -6.78
N VAL A 69 11.47 0.73 -7.39
CA VAL A 69 11.18 0.47 -8.79
C VAL A 69 10.24 -0.73 -8.87
N GLY A 70 9.15 -0.58 -9.61
CA GLY A 70 8.22 -1.67 -9.94
C GLY A 70 8.39 -2.11 -11.39
N PHE A 71 8.11 -3.39 -11.67
CA PHE A 71 8.36 -4.01 -12.97
C PHE A 71 7.09 -4.61 -13.58
N ASN A 72 7.04 -4.62 -14.92
CA ASN A 72 6.11 -5.41 -15.73
C ASN A 72 6.54 -6.89 -15.75
N GLU A 73 5.72 -7.79 -16.28
CA GLU A 73 6.02 -9.24 -16.34
C GLU A 73 7.30 -9.57 -17.10
N ASP A 74 7.65 -8.77 -18.11
CA ASP A 74 8.86 -8.90 -18.91
C ASP A 74 10.11 -8.31 -18.23
N GLY A 75 9.97 -7.74 -17.04
CA GLY A 75 11.05 -7.08 -16.30
C GLY A 75 11.29 -5.62 -16.69
N SER A 76 10.57 -5.07 -17.68
CA SER A 76 10.63 -3.64 -17.98
C SER A 76 10.10 -2.82 -16.80
N LYS A 77 10.63 -1.61 -16.62
CA LYS A 77 10.23 -0.72 -15.52
C LYS A 77 8.80 -0.24 -15.75
N LEU A 78 7.90 -0.48 -14.79
CA LEU A 78 6.52 0.01 -14.81
C LEU A 78 6.36 1.34 -14.08
N TYR A 79 7.01 1.47 -12.92
CA TYR A 79 7.01 2.72 -12.16
C TYR A 79 8.28 2.86 -11.32
N GLN A 80 8.57 4.08 -10.87
CA GLN A 80 9.55 4.34 -9.84
C GLN A 80 9.09 5.45 -8.90
N GLY A 81 9.62 5.44 -7.68
CA GLY A 81 9.37 6.47 -6.68
C GLY A 81 10.32 6.30 -5.51
N ALA A 82 9.93 6.78 -4.33
CA ALA A 82 10.72 6.62 -3.12
C ALA A 82 9.87 6.49 -1.86
N TYR A 83 10.50 5.95 -0.83
CA TYR A 83 10.03 5.95 0.54
C TYR A 83 10.87 6.90 1.40
N LEU A 84 10.22 7.53 2.35
CA LEU A 84 10.85 8.21 3.48
C LEU A 84 10.25 7.62 4.76
N GLU A 85 11.07 6.91 5.54
CA GLU A 85 10.68 6.36 6.85
C GLU A 85 9.39 5.51 6.79
N GLY A 86 9.31 4.62 5.81
CA GLY A 86 8.17 3.70 5.62
C GLY A 86 6.99 4.29 4.84
N ARG A 87 7.00 5.59 4.52
CA ARG A 87 5.92 6.27 3.79
C ARG A 87 6.35 6.67 2.39
N TYR A 88 5.45 6.63 1.42
CA TYR A 88 5.72 7.15 0.08
C TYR A 88 6.07 8.63 0.13
N ASP A 89 7.16 9.03 -0.53
CA ASP A 89 7.61 10.42 -0.53
C ASP A 89 8.36 10.76 -1.82
N GLY A 90 8.06 11.93 -2.38
CA GLY A 90 8.67 12.45 -3.59
C GLY A 90 7.86 12.21 -4.86
N ARG A 91 8.57 12.27 -5.99
CA ARG A 91 8.01 12.14 -7.34
C ARG A 91 7.87 10.67 -7.70
N PHE A 92 6.65 10.25 -7.98
CA PHE A 92 6.35 8.95 -8.58
C PHE A 92 6.16 9.11 -10.08
N VAL A 93 6.75 8.20 -10.85
CA VAL A 93 6.78 8.23 -12.31
C VAL A 93 6.37 6.86 -12.83
N GLY A 94 5.45 6.82 -13.79
CA GLY A 94 5.10 5.63 -14.57
C GLY A 94 5.83 5.61 -15.91
N PHE A 95 6.09 4.41 -16.43
CA PHE A 95 6.75 4.20 -17.70
C PHE A 95 5.96 3.21 -18.57
N ASP A 96 6.05 3.35 -19.89
CA ASP A 96 5.59 2.34 -20.84
C ASP A 96 6.66 1.26 -21.09
N TYR A 97 6.38 0.32 -22.01
CA TYR A 97 7.29 -0.74 -22.39
C TYR A 97 8.58 -0.27 -23.08
N ASP A 98 8.55 0.89 -23.74
CA ASP A 98 9.73 1.50 -24.37
C ASP A 98 10.61 2.23 -23.34
N GLY A 99 10.09 2.44 -22.14
CA GLY A 99 10.75 3.10 -21.02
C GLY A 99 10.53 4.62 -21.01
N ASP A 100 9.61 5.12 -21.82
CA ASP A 100 9.22 6.52 -21.86
C ASP A 100 8.30 6.87 -20.69
N GLU A 101 8.43 8.09 -20.16
CA GLU A 101 7.57 8.56 -19.06
C GLU A 101 6.15 8.85 -19.57
N ILE A 102 5.18 8.11 -19.05
CA ILE A 102 3.75 8.26 -19.36
C ILE A 102 3.01 9.14 -18.36
N GLY A 103 3.62 9.43 -17.22
CA GLY A 103 3.08 10.38 -16.26
C GLY A 103 3.77 10.34 -14.91
N SER A 104 3.48 11.36 -14.10
CA SER A 104 4.03 11.48 -12.76
C SER A 104 3.11 12.22 -11.79
N PHE A 105 3.31 11.98 -10.50
CA PHE A 105 2.64 12.69 -9.42
C PHE A 105 3.58 12.91 -8.23
N GLN A 106 3.19 13.78 -7.31
CA GLN A 106 3.94 14.09 -6.10
C GLN A 106 3.17 13.60 -4.88
N ILE A 107 3.84 12.87 -4.00
CA ILE A 107 3.33 12.48 -2.68
C ILE A 107 4.32 12.98 -1.63
N ARG A 108 3.83 13.52 -0.52
CA ARG A 108 4.70 14.07 0.53
C ARG A 108 4.39 13.41 1.86
N ARG A 109 5.36 12.70 2.40
CA ARG A 109 5.30 11.98 3.68
C ARG A 109 4.06 11.10 3.81
N GLY A 110 3.70 10.43 2.72
CA GLY A 110 2.54 9.56 2.63
C GLY A 110 1.21 10.29 2.40
N THR A 111 1.22 11.58 2.09
CA THR A 111 0.00 12.35 1.81
C THR A 111 0.04 12.96 0.42
N GLY A 112 -0.97 12.67 -0.38
CA GLY A 112 -1.07 13.16 -1.75
C GLY A 112 -1.89 12.26 -2.67
N PRO A 113 -2.07 12.69 -3.93
CA PRO A 113 -2.73 11.87 -4.93
C PRO A 113 -1.93 10.60 -5.20
N TRP A 114 -2.62 9.54 -5.60
CA TRP A 114 -2.04 8.32 -6.14
C TRP A 114 -2.54 8.10 -7.56
N LYS A 115 -1.63 7.69 -8.44
CA LYS A 115 -1.96 7.26 -9.79
C LYS A 115 -1.03 6.13 -10.20
N LEU A 116 -1.59 5.04 -10.70
CA LEU A 116 -0.85 3.98 -11.36
C LEU A 116 -1.33 3.91 -12.82
N TRP A 117 -0.43 3.52 -13.71
CA TRP A 117 -0.72 3.32 -15.12
C TRP A 117 -0.54 1.87 -15.50
N HIS A 118 -1.26 1.45 -16.52
CA HIS A 118 -0.94 0.25 -17.29
C HIS A 118 0.26 0.55 -18.20
N ALA A 119 0.91 -0.51 -18.67
CA ALA A 119 2.08 -0.37 -19.52
C ALA A 119 1.77 0.24 -20.90
N SER A 120 0.50 0.32 -21.32
CA SER A 120 0.08 1.09 -22.51
C SER A 120 0.06 2.61 -22.31
N GLY A 121 0.19 3.10 -21.06
CA GLY A 121 -0.06 4.49 -20.72
C GLY A 121 -1.48 4.79 -20.22
N ALA A 122 -2.42 3.85 -20.32
CA ALA A 122 -3.75 4.00 -19.73
C ALA A 122 -3.67 4.08 -18.20
N VAL A 123 -4.57 4.83 -17.55
CA VAL A 123 -4.61 4.88 -16.09
C VAL A 123 -5.14 3.55 -15.55
N ALA A 124 -4.38 2.89 -14.67
CA ALA A 124 -4.77 1.63 -14.04
C ALA A 124 -5.48 1.83 -12.71
N GLN A 125 -5.07 2.85 -11.95
CA GLN A 125 -5.62 3.11 -10.63
C GLN A 125 -5.46 4.57 -10.25
N THR A 126 -6.42 5.10 -9.50
CA THR A 126 -6.36 6.42 -8.89
C THR A 126 -6.92 6.39 -7.47
N GLY A 127 -6.41 7.28 -6.63
CA GLY A 127 -6.89 7.45 -5.27
C GLY A 127 -6.13 8.56 -4.54
N THR A 128 -6.29 8.63 -3.23
CA THR A 128 -5.56 9.55 -2.37
C THR A 128 -5.00 8.81 -1.17
N TYR A 129 -3.77 9.15 -0.81
CA TYR A 129 -3.18 8.77 0.46
C TYR A 129 -3.22 9.94 1.44
N LYS A 130 -3.43 9.62 2.71
CA LYS A 130 -3.33 10.51 3.86
C LYS A 130 -2.56 9.78 4.96
N ASP A 131 -1.45 10.37 5.39
CA ASP A 131 -0.56 9.80 6.41
C ASP A 131 -0.06 8.38 6.13
N GLY A 132 0.07 8.04 4.84
CA GLY A 132 0.51 6.73 4.37
C GLY A 132 -0.63 5.72 4.20
N LYS A 133 -1.87 6.10 4.51
CA LYS A 133 -3.07 5.24 4.41
C LYS A 133 -3.99 5.69 3.29
N LYS A 134 -4.69 4.75 2.64
CA LYS A 134 -5.71 5.05 1.63
C LYS A 134 -6.85 5.84 2.27
N GLU A 135 -7.28 6.89 1.58
CA GLU A 135 -8.36 7.78 2.02
C GLU A 135 -9.25 8.15 0.83
N GLY A 136 -10.55 8.21 1.07
CA GLY A 136 -11.56 8.64 0.10
C GLY A 136 -11.78 7.63 -1.02
N THR A 137 -12.12 8.14 -2.21
CA THR A 137 -12.50 7.30 -3.34
C THR A 137 -11.29 6.70 -4.03
N TRP A 138 -11.31 5.39 -4.21
CA TRP A 138 -10.33 4.64 -4.98
C TRP A 138 -11.00 4.00 -6.18
N VAL A 139 -10.39 4.14 -7.35
CA VAL A 139 -10.91 3.62 -8.61
C VAL A 139 -9.80 2.90 -9.35
N SER A 140 -10.07 1.67 -9.77
CA SER A 140 -9.22 0.89 -10.67
C SER A 140 -9.90 0.78 -12.04
N PHE A 141 -9.11 0.68 -13.10
CA PHE A 141 -9.57 0.67 -14.48
C PHE A 141 -8.94 -0.48 -15.26
N TYR A 142 -9.66 -0.97 -16.26
CA TYR A 142 -9.13 -1.84 -17.31
C TYR A 142 -8.34 -1.04 -18.35
N GLU A 143 -7.59 -1.74 -19.20
CA GLU A 143 -6.83 -1.15 -20.32
C GLU A 143 -7.68 -0.26 -21.23
N ASN A 144 -8.95 -0.64 -21.41
CA ASN A 144 -9.91 0.09 -22.23
C ASN A 144 -10.49 1.35 -21.55
N GLY A 145 -10.00 1.69 -20.36
CA GLY A 145 -10.42 2.86 -19.58
C GLY A 145 -11.74 2.71 -18.82
N LYS A 146 -12.44 1.57 -18.95
CA LYS A 146 -13.62 1.29 -18.12
C LYS A 146 -13.20 0.94 -16.70
N LYS A 147 -14.03 1.30 -15.72
CA LYS A 147 -13.80 0.94 -14.31
C LYS A 147 -13.79 -0.57 -14.18
N SER A 148 -12.83 -1.10 -13.41
CA SER A 148 -12.83 -2.49 -12.94
C SER A 148 -13.29 -2.58 -11.49
N GLN A 149 -13.01 -1.53 -10.70
CA GLN A 149 -13.36 -1.46 -9.29
C GLN A 149 -13.51 -0.01 -8.84
N GLU A 150 -14.41 0.24 -7.90
CA GLU A 150 -14.54 1.52 -7.19
C GLU A 150 -15.00 1.28 -5.76
N GLY A 151 -14.49 2.07 -4.82
CA GLY A 151 -14.93 2.05 -3.42
C GLY A 151 -14.36 3.20 -2.60
N GLN A 152 -14.74 3.27 -1.33
CA GLN A 152 -14.23 4.27 -0.39
C GLN A 152 -13.33 3.63 0.65
N PHE A 153 -12.26 4.34 1.01
CA PHE A 153 -11.38 3.98 2.11
C PHE A 153 -11.38 5.08 3.18
N GLU A 154 -11.31 4.68 4.44
CA GLU A 154 -11.03 5.55 5.57
C GLU A 154 -9.86 4.94 6.33
N SER A 155 -8.69 5.60 6.28
CA SER A 155 -7.48 5.09 6.94
C SER A 155 -7.15 3.62 6.62
N ASP A 156 -7.07 3.27 5.34
CA ASP A 156 -6.88 1.90 4.80
C ASP A 156 -8.05 0.92 4.96
N LEU A 157 -9.11 1.29 5.69
CA LEU A 157 -10.27 0.41 5.87
C LEU A 157 -11.33 0.68 4.81
N GLU A 158 -11.86 -0.37 4.19
CA GLU A 158 -13.00 -0.27 3.28
C GLU A 158 -14.23 0.24 4.04
N VAL A 159 -14.89 1.25 3.47
CA VAL A 159 -16.14 1.79 3.99
C VAL A 159 -17.15 2.00 2.86
N GLY A 160 -18.43 1.82 3.17
CA GLY A 160 -19.51 2.05 2.22
C GLY A 160 -19.51 1.06 1.04
N LEU A 161 -20.03 1.51 -0.09
CA LEU A 161 -20.31 0.66 -1.23
C LEU A 161 -19.10 0.52 -2.16
N PHE A 162 -18.66 -0.72 -2.34
CA PHE A 162 -17.72 -1.14 -3.36
C PHE A 162 -18.45 -1.78 -4.54
N ARG A 163 -17.93 -1.52 -5.73
CA ARG A 163 -18.46 -2.03 -6.99
C ARG A 163 -17.34 -2.60 -7.83
N TRP A 164 -17.66 -3.67 -8.54
CA TRP A 164 -16.79 -4.29 -9.53
C TRP A 164 -17.55 -4.44 -10.83
N TRP A 165 -16.81 -4.31 -11.93
CA TRP A 165 -17.34 -4.44 -13.27
C TRP A 165 -16.46 -5.36 -14.08
N ALA A 166 -17.04 -6.00 -15.10
CA ALA A 166 -16.32 -6.72 -16.14
C ALA A 166 -15.70 -5.75 -17.16
N PRO A 167 -14.78 -6.22 -18.03
CA PRO A 167 -14.15 -5.37 -19.06
C PRO A 167 -15.13 -4.72 -20.03
N ASP A 168 -16.32 -5.27 -20.21
CA ASP A 168 -17.38 -4.68 -21.04
C ASP A 168 -18.18 -3.58 -20.30
N GLY A 169 -17.96 -3.42 -18.99
CA GLY A 169 -18.63 -2.44 -18.13
C GLY A 169 -19.87 -2.98 -17.40
N GLN A 170 -20.21 -4.26 -17.56
CA GLN A 170 -21.31 -4.87 -16.81
C GLN A 170 -20.92 -5.04 -15.33
N PRO A 171 -21.84 -4.79 -14.38
CA PRO A 171 -21.56 -5.02 -12.97
C PRO A 171 -21.36 -6.51 -12.72
N THR A 172 -20.34 -6.87 -11.94
CA THR A 172 -20.08 -8.26 -11.54
C THR A 172 -20.41 -8.47 -10.06
N SER A 173 -20.15 -7.46 -9.24
CA SER A 173 -20.54 -7.48 -7.83
C SER A 173 -20.66 -6.09 -7.23
N GLU A 174 -21.46 -6.01 -6.16
CA GLU A 174 -21.56 -4.87 -5.27
C GLU A 174 -21.44 -5.38 -3.83
N VAL A 175 -20.64 -4.73 -2.99
CA VAL A 175 -20.45 -5.13 -1.58
C VAL A 175 -20.43 -3.89 -0.72
N THR A 176 -21.17 -3.90 0.38
CA THR A 176 -21.11 -2.83 1.37
C THR A 176 -20.18 -3.23 2.53
N TYR A 177 -19.28 -2.32 2.89
CA TYR A 177 -18.32 -2.50 3.97
C TYR A 177 -18.57 -1.51 5.11
N GLU A 178 -18.29 -1.98 6.32
CA GLU A 178 -18.16 -1.18 7.52
C GLU A 178 -16.80 -1.52 8.16
N ARG A 179 -15.84 -0.62 7.98
CA ARG A 179 -14.48 -0.73 8.54
C ARG A 179 -13.80 -2.06 8.18
N GLY A 180 -13.72 -2.35 6.89
CA GLY A 180 -13.06 -3.54 6.35
C GLY A 180 -13.84 -4.85 6.54
N ARG A 181 -15.06 -4.81 7.11
CA ARG A 181 -15.93 -5.99 7.24
C ARG A 181 -17.18 -5.83 6.39
N TYR A 182 -17.68 -6.93 5.83
CA TYR A 182 -18.98 -6.91 5.14
C TYR A 182 -20.09 -6.48 6.09
N HIS A 183 -20.86 -5.49 5.67
CA HIS A 183 -22.00 -4.98 6.43
C HIS A 183 -23.04 -4.43 5.45
N GLY A 184 -24.28 -4.89 5.56
CA GLY A 184 -25.34 -4.57 4.60
C GLY A 184 -25.40 -5.58 3.47
N VAL A 185 -25.75 -5.13 2.27
CA VAL A 185 -26.05 -6.01 1.14
C VAL A 185 -24.80 -6.24 0.28
N GLN A 186 -24.59 -7.49 -0.09
CA GLN A 186 -23.74 -7.94 -1.18
C GLN A 186 -24.60 -8.46 -2.32
N LYS A 187 -24.26 -8.12 -3.55
CA LYS A 187 -24.88 -8.63 -4.77
C LYS A 187 -23.83 -9.20 -5.71
N THR A 188 -24.17 -10.27 -6.41
CA THR A 188 -23.39 -10.83 -7.50
C THR A 188 -24.26 -10.97 -8.74
N PHE A 189 -23.68 -10.71 -9.90
CA PHE A 189 -24.38 -10.69 -11.18
C PHE A 189 -23.73 -11.65 -12.17
N ASP A 190 -24.50 -12.13 -13.13
CA ASP A 190 -23.98 -12.92 -14.26
C ASP A 190 -23.35 -12.03 -15.34
N GLU A 191 -22.82 -12.67 -16.39
CA GLU A 191 -22.20 -11.99 -17.55
C GLU A 191 -23.18 -11.11 -18.35
N LYS A 192 -24.49 -11.17 -18.08
CA LYS A 192 -25.53 -10.34 -18.70
C LYS A 192 -26.08 -9.29 -17.73
N GLY A 193 -25.50 -9.19 -16.53
CA GLY A 193 -25.93 -8.27 -15.48
C GLY A 193 -27.18 -8.72 -14.71
N ALA A 194 -27.64 -9.97 -14.88
CA ALA A 194 -28.75 -10.50 -14.11
C ALA A 194 -28.27 -10.88 -12.70
N LEU A 195 -29.08 -10.57 -11.69
CA LEU A 195 -28.78 -10.88 -10.29
C LEU A 195 -28.73 -12.41 -10.09
N LEU A 196 -27.61 -12.91 -9.57
CA LEU A 196 -27.41 -14.32 -9.23
C LEU A 196 -27.61 -14.56 -7.73
N GLU A 197 -26.95 -13.74 -6.90
CA GLU A 197 -27.05 -13.86 -5.45
C GLU A 197 -27.16 -12.48 -4.79
N GLU A 198 -27.91 -12.44 -3.70
CA GLU A 198 -27.99 -11.32 -2.77
C GLU A 198 -27.79 -11.86 -1.36
N ALA A 199 -26.80 -11.34 -0.65
CA ALA A 199 -26.48 -11.73 0.70
C ALA A 199 -26.52 -10.51 1.62
N GLU A 200 -27.12 -10.66 2.79
CA GLU A 200 -27.10 -9.64 3.84
C GLU A 200 -26.07 -10.02 4.90
N TYR A 201 -25.30 -9.04 5.35
CA TYR A 201 -24.27 -9.18 6.36
C TYR A 201 -24.45 -8.19 7.49
N VAL A 202 -24.17 -8.65 8.71
CA VAL A 202 -24.02 -7.80 9.89
C VAL A 202 -22.69 -8.15 10.54
N HIS A 203 -21.80 -7.16 10.67
CA HIS A 203 -20.46 -7.32 11.26
C HIS A 203 -19.66 -8.51 10.69
N GLY A 204 -19.71 -8.70 9.38
CA GLY A 204 -19.01 -9.77 8.67
C GLY A 204 -19.69 -11.14 8.74
N LYS A 205 -20.81 -11.28 9.46
CA LYS A 205 -21.60 -12.52 9.50
C LYS A 205 -22.79 -12.42 8.55
N ARG A 206 -22.95 -13.43 7.70
CA ARG A 206 -24.09 -13.51 6.76
C ARG A 206 -25.37 -13.83 7.53
N THR A 207 -26.42 -13.06 7.31
CA THR A 207 -27.73 -13.17 7.97
C THR A 207 -28.82 -13.61 6.99
N ARG A 208 -28.63 -13.34 5.69
CA ARG A 208 -29.50 -13.83 4.62
C ARG A 208 -28.69 -14.18 3.38
N LEU A 209 -29.16 -15.16 2.61
CA LEU A 209 -28.69 -15.45 1.26
C LEU A 209 -29.90 -15.81 0.40
N THR A 210 -30.11 -15.07 -0.67
CA THR A 210 -31.09 -15.40 -1.71
C THR A 210 -30.35 -15.65 -3.02
N ARG A 211 -30.76 -16.69 -3.76
CA ARG A 211 -30.22 -16.99 -5.10
C ARG A 211 -31.33 -17.00 -6.14
N TRP A 212 -30.99 -16.55 -7.33
CA TRP A 212 -31.86 -16.51 -8.48
C TRP A 212 -31.31 -17.34 -9.63
N GLU A 213 -32.20 -18.02 -10.36
CA GLU A 213 -31.91 -18.63 -11.65
C GLU A 213 -32.98 -18.19 -12.65
N ALA A 214 -32.56 -17.69 -13.81
CA ALA A 214 -33.45 -17.17 -14.85
C ALA A 214 -34.50 -16.14 -14.32
N GLY A 215 -34.09 -15.33 -13.32
CA GLY A 215 -34.93 -14.30 -12.70
C GLY A 215 -35.90 -14.81 -11.62
N ALA A 216 -35.95 -16.12 -11.35
CA ALA A 216 -36.77 -16.69 -10.28
C ALA A 216 -35.91 -17.02 -9.06
N VAL A 217 -36.44 -16.79 -7.85
CA VAL A 217 -35.77 -17.19 -6.60
C VAL A 217 -35.75 -18.72 -6.51
N VAL A 218 -34.56 -19.30 -6.42
CA VAL A 218 -34.36 -20.75 -6.29
C VAL A 218 -33.96 -21.18 -4.88
N SER A 219 -33.38 -20.27 -4.09
CA SER A 219 -33.11 -20.50 -2.67
C SER A 219 -33.19 -19.20 -1.88
N ASN A 220 -33.64 -19.31 -0.63
CA ASN A 220 -33.64 -18.23 0.34
C ASN A 220 -33.33 -18.81 1.72
N GLU A 221 -32.13 -18.54 2.20
CA GLU A 221 -31.60 -19.03 3.48
C GLU A 221 -31.51 -17.84 4.45
N THR A 222 -31.99 -18.03 5.67
CA THR A 222 -31.82 -17.06 6.76
C THR A 222 -30.94 -17.69 7.83
N PHE A 223 -29.96 -16.92 8.30
CA PHE A 223 -29.01 -17.32 9.32
C PHE A 223 -29.26 -16.52 10.60
N PRO A 224 -28.90 -17.05 11.78
CA PRO A 224 -29.01 -16.32 13.03
C PRO A 224 -28.27 -14.97 12.94
N LEU A 225 -28.91 -13.91 13.43
CA LEU A 225 -28.22 -12.64 13.60
C LEU A 225 -27.05 -12.85 14.57
N PRO A 226 -25.89 -12.22 14.33
CA PRO A 226 -24.82 -12.22 15.32
C PRO A 226 -25.38 -11.61 16.61
N GLU A 227 -25.36 -12.40 17.68
CA GLU A 227 -25.71 -11.88 18.99
C GLU A 227 -24.67 -10.83 19.40
N PRO A 228 -25.10 -9.71 20.02
CA PRO A 228 -24.14 -8.82 20.66
C PRO A 228 -23.35 -9.64 21.69
N PRO A 229 -22.08 -9.32 21.95
CA PRO A 229 -21.22 -10.11 22.83
C PRO A 229 -21.88 -10.25 24.22
N SER A 230 -22.49 -11.42 24.46
CA SER A 230 -23.26 -11.74 25.65
C SER A 230 -22.31 -12.37 26.69
N GLY A 231 -21.56 -11.50 27.36
CA GLY A 231 -20.72 -11.89 28.48
C GLY A 231 -20.14 -10.66 29.17
N PRO A 232 -19.87 -10.72 30.50
CA PRO A 232 -19.12 -9.67 31.15
C PRO A 232 -17.81 -9.47 30.39
N ALA A 233 -17.41 -8.22 30.18
CA ALA A 233 -16.08 -7.92 29.66
C ALA A 233 -15.07 -8.63 30.55
N VAL A 234 -14.42 -9.68 30.02
CA VAL A 234 -13.36 -10.37 30.75
C VAL A 234 -12.14 -9.46 30.66
N THR A 235 -12.04 -8.53 31.60
CA THR A 235 -10.79 -7.86 31.90
C THR A 235 -9.87 -8.93 32.48
N ARG A 236 -8.96 -9.50 31.67
CA ARG A 236 -7.83 -10.22 32.24
C ARG A 236 -6.99 -9.19 32.97
N LYS A 237 -7.13 -9.12 34.30
CA LYS A 237 -6.17 -8.42 35.14
C LYS A 237 -4.81 -9.08 34.91
N HIS A 238 -3.92 -8.41 34.21
CA HIS A 238 -2.51 -8.71 34.32
C HIS A 238 -2.09 -8.41 35.77
N PRO A 239 -1.44 -9.33 36.49
CA PRO A 239 -0.96 -9.03 37.83
C PRO A 239 0.13 -7.97 37.72
N GLY A 240 -0.20 -6.72 38.09
CA GLY A 240 0.74 -5.60 38.12
C GLY A 240 0.28 -4.30 37.43
N ILE A 241 -0.86 -4.28 36.74
CA ILE A 241 -1.35 -3.08 36.05
C ILE A 241 -2.49 -2.43 36.87
N GLU A 242 -2.23 -1.27 37.48
CA GLU A 242 -3.30 -0.41 38.03
C GLU A 242 -4.04 0.29 36.88
N GLU A 243 -5.36 0.09 36.83
CA GLU A 243 -6.21 0.38 35.68
C GLU A 243 -6.38 1.87 35.38
N ARG A 244 -6.12 2.26 34.12
CA ARG A 244 -6.80 3.38 33.45
C ARG A 244 -7.20 2.97 32.04
N TRP A 245 -8.22 2.13 31.93
CA TRP A 245 -8.85 1.79 30.65
C TRP A 245 -10.11 2.64 30.48
N GLN A 246 -10.12 3.53 29.49
CA GLN A 246 -11.37 4.11 29.00
C GLN A 246 -12.00 3.13 27.99
N ALA A 247 -13.30 2.89 28.12
CA ALA A 247 -14.07 2.13 27.15
C ALA A 247 -13.88 2.72 25.75
N CYS A 248 -13.48 1.89 24.78
CA CYS A 248 -13.43 2.32 23.38
C CYS A 248 -14.84 2.22 22.80
N SER A 249 -15.45 3.38 22.55
CA SER A 249 -16.63 3.43 21.69
C SER A 249 -16.22 3.09 20.26
N ALA A 250 -17.16 2.62 19.45
CA ALA A 250 -16.98 2.22 18.06
C ALA A 250 -16.47 3.34 17.12
N HIS A 251 -15.78 4.39 17.59
CA HIS A 251 -15.26 5.49 16.80
C HIS A 251 -13.79 5.85 17.08
N HIS A 252 -13.07 5.09 17.93
CA HIS A 252 -11.64 5.31 18.16
C HIS A 252 -10.82 4.01 18.13
N ASP A 253 -9.67 4.06 17.46
CA ASP A 253 -8.63 3.04 17.54
C ASP A 253 -8.15 2.90 19.00
N CYS A 254 -7.95 1.66 19.47
CA CYS A 254 -7.30 1.38 20.75
C CYS A 254 -5.80 1.70 20.62
N GLU A 255 -5.39 2.96 20.73
CA GLU A 255 -3.98 3.29 20.93
C GLU A 255 -3.63 3.13 22.42
N VAL A 256 -3.07 1.98 22.77
CA VAL A 256 -2.44 1.78 24.09
C VAL A 256 -1.02 2.33 24.00
N PHE A 257 -0.79 3.51 24.58
CA PHE A 257 0.54 3.98 24.93
C PHE A 257 0.75 3.75 26.42
N GLU A 258 1.66 2.85 26.80
CA GLU A 258 2.25 2.86 28.14
C GLU A 258 3.67 3.42 28.07
N THR A 259 3.86 4.64 28.57
CA THR A 259 5.10 5.01 29.25
C THR A 259 4.89 4.74 30.74
N ALA A 260 5.33 3.58 31.21
CA ALA A 260 5.43 3.31 32.64
C ALA A 260 6.72 3.95 33.20
N CYS A 261 6.65 5.21 33.64
CA CYS A 261 7.60 5.71 34.62
C CYS A 261 7.06 5.32 36.01
N CYS A 262 7.69 4.34 36.66
CA CYS A 262 7.41 4.04 38.06
C CYS A 262 7.57 5.31 38.90
N ALA A 263 6.50 5.68 39.61
CA ALA A 263 6.50 6.74 40.59
C ALA A 263 7.38 6.32 41.78
N CYS A 264 8.59 6.88 41.88
CA CYS A 264 9.19 7.09 43.20
C CYS A 264 8.30 8.09 43.94
N GLY A 265 7.78 7.68 45.09
CA GLY A 265 6.75 8.40 45.83
C GLY A 265 7.06 9.87 46.05
N ALA A 266 6.26 10.73 45.43
CA ALA A 266 5.96 12.07 45.91
C ALA A 266 4.55 12.41 45.44
N LYS A 267 3.66 12.66 46.39
CA LYS A 267 2.34 13.24 46.14
C LYS A 267 2.57 14.63 45.55
N ASP A 268 2.13 14.86 44.31
CA ASP A 268 1.49 16.12 43.90
C ASP A 268 0.88 15.98 42.51
N TYR A 269 -0.38 16.39 42.41
CA TYR A 269 -1.23 16.32 41.22
C TYR A 269 -0.82 17.38 40.20
N VAL A 270 -0.72 17.01 38.92
CA VAL A 270 -0.92 17.92 37.79
C VAL A 270 -1.78 17.22 36.74
N SER A 271 -3.01 17.71 36.58
CA SER A 271 -3.88 17.37 35.46
C SER A 271 -3.35 17.99 34.17
N ALA A 272 -3.10 17.19 33.13
CA ALA A 272 -2.93 17.71 31.78
C ALA A 272 -3.99 17.06 30.87
N SER A 273 -4.90 17.89 30.36
CA SER A 273 -5.86 17.57 29.32
C SER A 273 -5.33 18.14 28.00
N PHE A 274 -5.01 17.30 27.01
CA PHE A 274 -4.79 17.63 25.58
C PHE A 274 -5.09 16.33 24.80
N VAL A 275 -5.98 16.21 23.81
CA VAL A 275 -6.33 16.97 22.59
C VAL A 275 -5.25 16.92 21.49
N PHE A 276 -5.56 16.07 20.50
CA PHE A 276 -5.05 15.92 19.12
C PHE A 276 -3.61 15.44 18.83
N ALA A 277 -3.60 14.62 17.77
CA ALA A 277 -2.49 13.97 17.11
C ALA A 277 -1.47 14.93 16.47
N ALA A 278 -0.28 14.37 16.21
CA ALA A 278 0.94 14.91 15.60
C ALA A 278 2.05 15.22 16.62
N ASP A 279 3.24 14.64 16.33
CA ASP A 279 4.53 14.75 17.03
C ASP A 279 4.78 13.88 18.29
N VAL A 280 5.06 12.59 18.04
CA VAL A 280 5.78 11.70 19.00
C VAL A 280 7.18 11.35 18.49
N ARG A 281 7.97 12.36 18.09
CA ARG A 281 9.44 12.20 17.91
C ARG A 281 10.29 13.18 18.72
N HIS A 282 9.71 13.89 19.69
CA HIS A 282 10.47 14.83 20.54
C HIS A 282 10.31 14.64 22.06
N ALA A 283 9.67 13.57 22.52
CA ALA A 283 9.55 13.29 23.97
C ALA A 283 10.76 12.54 24.59
N LEU A 284 11.91 12.51 23.92
CA LEU A 284 13.17 11.96 24.44
C LEU A 284 14.26 13.05 24.51
N ALA A 285 13.94 14.21 25.09
CA ALA A 285 14.96 15.23 25.40
C ALA A 285 14.46 16.25 26.43
N LYS A 286 14.20 15.81 27.66
CA LYS A 286 14.27 16.72 28.82
C LYS A 286 14.62 15.95 30.08
N GLU A 287 15.82 15.39 30.09
CA GLU A 287 16.47 14.95 31.32
C GLU A 287 16.63 16.16 32.25
N ARG A 288 15.98 16.11 33.42
CA ARG A 288 16.45 16.84 34.61
C ARG A 288 16.39 15.90 35.80
N ASN A 289 17.58 15.51 36.24
CA ASN A 289 17.96 15.02 37.57
C ASN A 289 17.12 13.90 38.18
N CYS A 290 17.40 12.65 37.78
CA CYS A 290 17.24 11.50 38.66
C CYS A 290 18.63 11.05 39.14
N SER A 291 18.94 11.30 40.41
CA SER A 291 20.19 10.92 41.07
C SER A 291 20.10 9.51 41.66
N SER A 292 19.95 8.49 40.81
CA SER A 292 20.24 7.07 41.12
C SER A 292 19.89 6.17 39.93
N PRO A 293 20.67 5.11 39.64
CA PRO A 293 20.43 4.24 38.48
C PRO A 293 19.24 3.30 38.73
N CYS A 294 18.17 3.41 37.94
CA CYS A 294 17.15 2.35 37.86
C CYS A 294 17.70 1.17 37.04
N PRO A 295 17.53 -0.09 37.49
CA PRO A 295 17.87 -1.26 36.67
C PRO A 295 16.92 -1.35 35.47
N ALA A 296 17.49 -1.53 34.28
CA ALA A 296 16.75 -1.70 33.04
C ALA A 296 15.86 -2.96 33.12
N GLN A 297 14.54 -2.77 33.16
CA GLN A 297 13.58 -3.80 32.79
C GLN A 297 12.95 -3.42 31.45
N GLU A 298 12.85 -4.44 30.58
CA GLU A 298 12.47 -4.33 29.17
C GLU A 298 11.08 -3.69 29.02
N CYS A 299 11.01 -2.61 28.25
CA CYS A 299 9.73 -2.05 27.80
C CYS A 299 9.23 -2.92 26.63
N VAL A 300 8.08 -3.58 26.80
CA VAL A 300 7.43 -4.36 25.73
C VAL A 300 6.31 -3.51 25.14
N ALA A 301 6.39 -3.20 23.85
CA ALA A 301 5.29 -2.58 23.12
C ALA A 301 4.29 -3.67 22.73
N VAL A 302 3.07 -3.63 23.29
CA VAL A 302 2.00 -4.57 22.93
C VAL A 302 1.09 -3.90 21.91
N ARG A 303 0.98 -4.46 20.70
CA ARG A 303 -0.03 -4.02 19.74
C ARG A 303 -1.39 -4.52 20.21
N ALA A 304 -2.40 -3.65 20.24
CA ALA A 304 -3.77 -4.05 20.49
C ALA A 304 -4.66 -3.64 19.31
N ARG A 305 -5.68 -4.44 19.01
CA ARG A 305 -6.71 -4.12 18.02
C ARG A 305 -8.07 -4.09 18.69
N CYS A 306 -8.98 -3.29 18.15
CA CYS A 306 -10.38 -3.33 18.58
C CYS A 306 -11.08 -4.51 17.88
N ASP A 307 -11.56 -5.46 18.66
CA ASP A 307 -12.39 -6.58 18.21
C ASP A 307 -13.71 -6.53 18.97
N GLU A 308 -14.82 -6.30 18.27
CA GLU A 308 -16.18 -6.26 18.84
C GLU A 308 -16.32 -5.34 20.08
N GLY A 309 -15.69 -4.16 20.06
CA GLY A 309 -15.76 -3.18 21.15
C GLY A 309 -14.82 -3.47 22.33
N ARG A 310 -13.85 -4.37 22.14
CA ARG A 310 -12.83 -4.73 23.13
C ARG A 310 -11.43 -4.54 22.55
N CYS A 311 -10.51 -4.00 23.33
CA CYS A 311 -9.10 -4.01 22.95
C CYS A 311 -8.54 -5.42 23.19
N VAL A 312 -8.08 -6.07 22.13
CA VAL A 312 -7.47 -7.41 22.15
C VAL A 312 -6.00 -7.25 21.84
N THR A 313 -5.13 -7.78 22.69
CA THR A 313 -3.68 -7.81 22.45
C THR A 313 -3.38 -8.72 21.25
N VAL A 314 -2.64 -8.20 20.29
CA VAL A 314 -2.05 -8.96 19.19
C VAL A 314 -0.68 -9.39 19.69
N GLU A 315 -0.54 -10.64 20.08
CA GLU A 315 0.78 -11.24 20.31
C GLU A 315 1.49 -11.35 18.96
N ASP A 316 2.71 -10.83 18.86
CA ASP A 316 3.67 -11.20 17.80
C ASP A 316 4.32 -12.56 18.14
#